data_AF-A0A2V9LBX5-F1
#
_entry.id   AF-A0A2V9LBX5-F1
#
_cell.length_a   1.000
_cell.length_b   1.000
_cell.length_c   1.000
_cell.angle_alpha   90.00
_cell.angle_beta   90.00
_cell.angle_gamma   90.00
#
_symmetry.space_group_name_H-M   'P 1'
#
loop_
_entity.id
_entity.type
_entity.pdbx_description
1 polymer ?
#
loop_
_entity_poly.entity_id
_entity_poly.type
_entity_poly.pdbx_seq_one_letter_code
_entity_poly.pdbx_strand_id
1 'polypeptide(L)'
;MRKEGGLKLRGEVLLALDTLKKNPLRSALTILGIVIGITTVITVSAMINGLNDNVLAGIRELGSDTIIAYRFPWASLSRPPSEWFTRKELQPEWADD
;
A
#
# COMPACT_ATOMS: atom_id res chain seq x y z
N MET A 1 35.85 -33.11 -7.45
CA MET A 1 34.87 -33.00 -6.34
C MET A 1 33.76 -31.94 -6.50
N ARG A 2 33.92 -30.84 -7.27
CA ARG A 2 32.87 -29.78 -7.33
C ARG A 2 31.58 -30.12 -8.12
N LYS A 3 31.55 -31.19 -8.92
CA LYS A 3 30.38 -31.56 -9.75
C LYS A 3 29.30 -32.40 -9.03
N GLU A 4 29.58 -32.92 -7.84
CA GLU A 4 28.66 -33.84 -7.14
C GLU A 4 27.48 -33.12 -6.48
N GLY A 5 27.67 -31.88 -6.01
CA GLY A 5 26.60 -31.09 -5.39
C GLY A 5 25.46 -30.74 -6.35
N GLY A 6 25.79 -30.43 -7.62
CA GLY A 6 24.79 -30.10 -8.62
C GLY A 6 23.92 -31.30 -9.04
N LEU A 7 24.46 -32.53 -9.00
CA LEU A 7 23.71 -33.73 -9.33
C LEU A 7 22.75 -34.13 -8.21
N LYS A 8 23.17 -33.94 -6.95
CA LYS A 8 22.35 -34.19 -5.75
C LYS A 8 21.12 -33.27 -5.70
N LEU A 9 21.32 -31.96 -5.89
CA LEU A 9 20.22 -30.99 -5.92
C LEU A 9 19.17 -31.33 -6.99
N ARG A 10 19.61 -31.79 -8.17
CA ARG A 10 18.69 -32.20 -9.24
C ARG A 10 17.87 -33.43 -8.86
N GLY A 11 18.47 -34.43 -8.21
CA GLY A 11 17.78 -35.62 -7.73
C GLY A 11 16.77 -35.31 -6.62
N GLU A 12 17.14 -34.44 -5.69
CA GLU A 12 16.28 -34.02 -4.58
C GLU A 12 15.07 -33.22 -5.05
N VAL A 13 15.25 -32.30 -6.01
CA VAL A 13 14.13 -31.55 -6.63
C VAL A 13 13.19 -32.50 -7.37
N LEU A 14 13.73 -33.48 -8.10
CA LEU A 14 12.90 -34.47 -8.80
C LEU A 14 12.05 -35.30 -7.83
N LEU A 15 12.64 -35.73 -6.72
CA LEU A 15 11.96 -36.50 -5.68
C LEU A 15 10.85 -35.67 -4.98
N ALA A 16 11.11 -34.39 -4.71
CA ALA A 16 10.13 -33.48 -4.15
C ALA A 16 8.94 -33.27 -5.09
N LEU A 17 9.19 -33.12 -6.40
CA LEU A 17 8.15 -33.01 -7.43
C LEU A 17 7.31 -34.28 -7.54
N ASP A 18 7.93 -35.46 -7.46
CA ASP A 18 7.20 -36.74 -7.46
C ASP A 18 6.29 -36.88 -6.24
N THR A 19 6.74 -36.38 -5.08
CA THR A 19 5.97 -36.36 -3.84
C THR A 19 4.77 -35.42 -3.91
N LEU A 20 4.92 -34.24 -4.52
CA LEU A 20 3.81 -33.30 -4.77
C LEU A 20 2.74 -33.93 -5.67
N LYS A 21 3.15 -34.71 -6.66
CA LYS A 21 2.26 -35.38 -7.62
C LYS A 21 1.54 -36.60 -7.03
N LYS A 22 2.09 -37.24 -5.99
CA LYS A 22 1.44 -38.33 -5.24
C LYS A 22 0.18 -37.91 -4.47
N ASN A 23 0.10 -36.66 -4.01
CA ASN A 23 -1.05 -36.15 -3.24
C ASN A 23 -1.53 -34.80 -3.81
N PRO A 24 -2.23 -34.80 -4.95
CA PRO A 24 -2.57 -33.58 -5.67
C PRO A 24 -3.53 -32.67 -4.91
N LEU A 25 -4.52 -33.22 -4.19
CA LEU A 25 -5.52 -32.41 -3.46
C LEU A 25 -4.89 -31.61 -2.31
N ARG A 26 -4.02 -32.24 -1.51
CA ARG A 26 -3.40 -31.61 -0.35
C ARG A 26 -2.38 -30.55 -0.77
N SER A 27 -1.54 -30.88 -1.75
CA SER A 27 -0.51 -29.98 -2.26
C SER A 27 -1.14 -28.79 -3.00
N ALA A 28 -2.18 -29.02 -3.82
CA ALA A 28 -2.85 -27.93 -4.52
C ALA A 28 -3.56 -26.97 -3.57
N LEU A 29 -4.30 -27.48 -2.58
CA LEU A 29 -5.06 -26.62 -1.65
C LEU A 29 -4.15 -25.73 -0.78
N THR A 30 -3.00 -26.25 -0.36
CA THR A 30 -2.01 -25.49 0.42
C THR A 30 -1.35 -24.40 -0.40
N ILE A 31 -0.93 -24.71 -1.64
CA ILE A 31 -0.36 -23.73 -2.57
C ILE A 31 -1.41 -22.66 -2.91
N LEU A 32 -2.66 -23.07 -3.18
CA LEU A 32 -3.76 -22.14 -3.49
C LEU A 32 -4.00 -21.18 -2.32
N GLY A 33 -4.03 -21.68 -1.08
CA GLY A 33 -4.22 -20.85 0.10
C GLY A 33 -3.11 -19.81 0.28
N ILE A 34 -1.85 -20.21 0.10
CA ILE A 34 -0.69 -19.31 0.17
C ILE A 34 -0.76 -18.25 -0.94
N VAL A 35 -1.07 -18.66 -2.18
CA VAL A 35 -1.17 -17.75 -3.32
C VAL A 35 -2.27 -16.72 -3.10
N ILE A 36 -3.46 -17.14 -2.67
CA ILE A 36 -4.57 -16.21 -2.38
C ILE A 36 -4.17 -15.24 -1.27
N GLY A 37 -3.57 -15.74 -0.17
CA GLY A 37 -3.17 -14.90 0.95
C GLY A 37 -2.11 -13.86 0.60
N ILE A 38 -1.09 -14.22 -0.16
CA ILE A 38 -0.04 -13.29 -0.57
C ILE A 38 -0.59 -12.29 -1.60
N THR A 39 -1.42 -12.76 -2.55
CA THR A 39 -1.98 -11.89 -3.60
C THR A 39 -2.88 -10.81 -3.04
N THR A 40 -3.71 -11.11 -2.03
CA THR A 40 -4.59 -10.10 -1.40
C THR A 40 -3.78 -9.04 -0.66
N VAL A 41 -2.76 -9.43 0.10
CA VAL A 41 -1.88 -8.49 0.81
C VAL A 41 -1.13 -7.57 -0.17
N ILE A 42 -0.59 -8.13 -1.26
CA ILE A 42 0.07 -7.33 -2.30
C ILE A 42 -0.92 -6.39 -2.96
N THR A 43 -2.12 -6.87 -3.31
CA THR A 43 -3.16 -6.06 -3.96
C THR A 43 -3.59 -4.87 -3.09
N VAL A 44 -3.87 -5.12 -1.81
CA VAL A 44 -4.27 -4.05 -0.88
C VAL A 44 -3.13 -3.04 -0.69
N SER A 45 -1.90 -3.51 -0.53
CA SER A 45 -0.73 -2.63 -0.39
C SER A 45 -0.51 -1.77 -1.64
N ALA A 46 -0.62 -2.38 -2.82
CA ALA A 46 -0.49 -1.70 -4.10
C ALA A 46 -1.64 -0.69 -4.31
N MET A 47 -2.86 -1.02 -3.91
CA MET A 47 -4.01 -0.12 -3.99
C MET A 47 -3.84 1.09 -3.07
N ILE A 48 -3.39 0.89 -1.82
CA ILE A 48 -3.15 1.99 -0.87
C ILE A 48 -2.07 2.93 -1.42
N ASN A 49 -0.94 2.38 -1.85
CA ASN A 49 0.16 3.18 -2.38
C ASN A 49 -0.24 3.88 -3.69
N GLY A 50 -0.91 3.17 -4.58
CA GLY A 50 -1.42 3.73 -5.83
C GLY A 50 -2.42 4.84 -5.59
N LEU A 51 -3.35 4.69 -4.64
CA LEU A 51 -4.30 5.75 -4.31
C LEU A 51 -3.60 6.97 -3.70
N ASN A 52 -2.63 6.76 -2.79
CA ASN A 52 -1.86 7.85 -2.21
C ASN A 52 -1.10 8.63 -3.30
N ASP A 53 -0.43 7.93 -4.21
CA ASP A 53 0.30 8.54 -5.32
C ASP A 53 -0.63 9.27 -6.30
N ASN A 54 -1.81 8.71 -6.61
CA ASN A 54 -2.79 9.36 -7.49
C ASN A 54 -3.40 10.61 -6.84
N VAL A 55 -3.71 10.57 -5.54
CA VAL A 55 -4.22 11.73 -4.80
C VAL A 55 -3.14 12.80 -4.67
N LEU A 56 -1.90 12.42 -4.33
CA LEU A 56 -0.75 13.34 -4.29
C LEU A 56 -0.47 13.95 -5.66
N ALA A 57 -0.57 13.17 -6.75
CA ALA A 57 -0.39 13.67 -8.11
C ALA A 57 -1.49 14.66 -8.49
N GLY A 58 -2.76 14.35 -8.21
CA GLY A 58 -3.87 15.27 -8.45
C GLY A 58 -3.78 16.56 -7.63
N ILE A 59 -3.34 16.47 -6.37
CA ILE A 59 -3.07 17.65 -5.53
C ILE A 59 -1.90 18.47 -6.09
N ARG A 60 -0.85 17.83 -6.59
CA ARG A 60 0.30 18.52 -7.21
C ARG A 60 -0.05 19.18 -8.53
N GLU A 61 -0.94 18.59 -9.33
CA GLU A 61 -1.48 19.20 -10.56
C GLU A 61 -2.36 20.42 -10.26
N LEU A 62 -3.02 20.43 -9.09
CA LEU A 62 -3.71 21.62 -8.56
C LEU A 62 -2.74 22.70 -8.04
N GLY A 63 -1.42 22.52 -8.18
CA GLY A 63 -0.38 23.47 -7.86
C GLY A 63 0.54 22.96 -6.75
N SER A 64 1.83 22.79 -7.08
CA SER A 64 2.91 22.50 -6.12
C SER A 64 3.16 23.66 -5.12
N ASP A 65 2.38 24.73 -5.21
CA ASP A 65 2.46 25.93 -4.37
C ASP A 65 1.10 26.27 -3.71
N THR A 66 0.20 25.28 -3.56
CA THR A 66 -1.11 25.52 -2.97
C THR A 66 -1.06 25.33 -1.44
N ILE A 67 -1.02 26.45 -0.71
CA ILE A 67 -1.18 26.48 0.75
C ILE A 67 -2.63 26.15 1.11
N ILE A 68 -2.85 24.99 1.75
CA ILE A 68 -4.18 24.57 2.20
C ILE A 68 -4.42 25.15 3.61
N ALA A 69 -5.04 26.34 3.67
CA ALA A 69 -5.37 27.02 4.93
C ALA A 69 -6.81 26.73 5.36
N TYR A 70 -6.99 26.26 6.60
CA TYR A 70 -8.31 26.04 7.20
C TYR A 70 -8.55 27.02 8.36
N ARG A 71 -9.68 27.75 8.35
CA ARG A 71 -10.07 28.67 9.44
C ARG A 71 -10.31 27.96 10.77
N PHE A 72 -10.74 26.69 10.71
CA PHE A 72 -11.00 25.83 11.86
C PHE A 72 -10.28 24.48 11.66
N PRO A 73 -9.67 23.91 12.71
CA PRO A 73 -9.04 22.60 12.59
C PRO A 73 -10.08 21.53 12.24
N TRP A 74 -9.78 20.73 11.22
CA TRP A 74 -10.62 19.63 10.71
C TRP A 74 -10.96 18.55 11.76
N ALA A 75 -10.16 18.44 12.82
CA ALA A 75 -10.45 17.62 13.99
C ALA A 75 -10.17 18.45 15.25
N SER A 76 -11.23 18.95 15.89
CA SER A 76 -11.14 19.59 17.20
C SER A 76 -11.69 18.63 18.25
N LEU A 77 -10.79 17.98 19.00
CA LEU A 77 -11.16 17.07 20.09
C LEU A 77 -11.63 17.83 21.35
N SER A 78 -11.60 19.16 21.34
CA SER A 78 -12.02 20.03 22.45
C SER A 78 -12.94 21.16 21.97
N ARG A 79 -13.67 21.77 22.91
CA ARG A 79 -14.62 22.87 22.63
C ARG A 79 -13.88 24.03 21.96
N PRO A 80 -14.30 24.47 20.75
CA PRO A 80 -13.74 25.63 20.08
C PRO A 80 -13.80 26.90 20.95
N PRO A 81 -12.68 27.63 21.16
CA PRO A 81 -12.70 28.98 21.72
C PRO A 81 -13.56 29.91 20.86
N SER A 82 -14.34 30.80 21.49
CA SER A 82 -15.25 31.72 20.80
C SER A 82 -14.53 32.68 19.82
N GLU A 83 -13.24 32.92 20.03
CA GLU A 83 -12.40 33.80 19.23
C GLU A 83 -12.22 33.32 17.78
N TRP A 84 -12.38 32.02 17.50
CA TRP A 84 -12.27 31.49 16.14
C TRP A 84 -13.41 31.97 15.24
N PHE A 85 -14.59 32.23 15.81
CA PHE A 85 -15.74 32.75 15.08
C PHE A 85 -15.58 34.23 14.70
N THR A 86 -14.74 34.97 15.43
CA THR A 86 -14.46 36.39 15.16
C THR A 86 -13.25 36.59 14.24
N ARG A 87 -12.46 35.55 13.96
CA ARG A 87 -11.34 35.67 13.02
C ARG A 87 -11.83 35.99 11.60
N LYS A 88 -11.18 36.97 10.98
CA LYS A 88 -11.45 37.42 9.61
C LYS A 88 -11.36 36.22 8.65
N GLU A 89 -12.28 36.18 7.69
CA GLU A 89 -12.31 35.13 6.67
C GLU A 89 -11.04 35.15 5.84
N LEU A 90 -10.53 33.97 5.48
CA LEU A 90 -9.36 33.83 4.63
C LEU A 90 -9.72 34.35 3.24
N GLN A 91 -9.12 35.46 2.83
CA GLN A 91 -9.36 36.02 1.50
C GLN A 91 -8.36 35.40 0.51
N PRO A 92 -8.81 34.99 -0.69
CA PRO A 92 -7.94 34.40 -1.71
C PRO A 92 -6.86 35.36 -2.22
N GLU A 93 -7.03 36.67 -1.99
CA GLU A 93 -6.08 37.74 -2.35
C GLU A 93 -4.78 37.77 -1.51
N TRP A 94 -4.68 37.02 -0.42
CA TRP A 94 -3.47 36.97 0.43
C TRP A 94 -2.43 35.92 0.00
N ALA A 95 -2.70 35.18 -1.08
CA ALA A 95 -1.83 34.13 -1.59
C ALA A 95 -0.91 34.60 -2.75
N ASP A 96 -1.05 35.85 -3.20
CA ASP A 96 -0.40 36.40 -4.41
C ASP A 96 0.80 37.35 -4.10
N ASP A 97 1.23 37.47 -2.83
CA ASP A 97 2.40 38.26 -2.38
C ASP A 97 3.51 37.36 -1.79
#